data_AF-A0A7D9IZ25-F1
#
_entry.id   AF-A0A7D9IZ25-F1
#
_cell.length_a   1.000
_cell.length_b   1.000
_cell.length_c   1.000
_cell.angle_alpha   90.00
_cell.angle_beta   90.00
_cell.angle_gamma   90.00
#
_symmetry.space_group_name_H-M   'P 1'
#
loop_
_entity.id
_entity.type
_entity.pdbx_description
1 polymer ?
#
loop_
_entity_poly.entity_id
_entity_poly.type
_entity_poly.pdbx_seq_one_letter_code
_entity_poly.pdbx_strand_id
1 'polypeptide(L)'
;MCCIDVTNSTPISMFLPANSGQGSCALALNNFLVTLHNDFIGRCKSLLKDESRPAEIPLANITKAHLVAYDPEKDFLPMILAHCDYSLKVGEETTVEFNWKCLERQLVDRFIRGRPRLMSLVELFVFSKDICDGEVFKALKQKIRQEELTRPVQDQILNELNQLTDVCDVLKSLHIAIGFLSSAGGDPSMSIHEYLHSGLKMTLGNGLKSGRAEQFCQLQHIVSLWLLLSLERARVLTKHKQDPFDDVSDKVKTSLHQKQKFHLNSGLQKLNVDYFVRVLLKFILLYLKHVPDDHLHFPLSQYINAKLEEKECDVIDGLEEYIPEDIKVEHAVEAWKVACQKSEDYHSRMRE
;
A
#
# COMPACT_ATOMS: atom_id res chain seq x y z
N MET A 1 13.06 3.30 -13.85
CA MET A 1 13.49 2.13 -13.05
C MET A 1 14.05 1.00 -13.92
N CYS A 2 13.71 0.88 -15.21
CA CYS A 2 14.21 -0.19 -16.09
C CYS A 2 15.54 0.12 -16.80
N CYS A 3 16.49 0.78 -16.13
CA CYS A 3 17.75 1.22 -16.75
C CYS A 3 18.98 0.43 -16.26
N ILE A 4 18.77 -0.54 -15.37
CA ILE A 4 19.85 -1.29 -14.71
C ILE A 4 19.61 -2.77 -14.97
N ASP A 5 20.67 -3.46 -15.41
CA ASP A 5 20.62 -4.90 -15.62
C ASP A 5 20.48 -5.66 -14.31
N VAL A 6 19.58 -6.65 -14.31
CA VAL A 6 19.35 -7.50 -13.14
C VAL A 6 20.51 -8.49 -13.02
N THR A 7 21.28 -8.35 -11.95
CA THR A 7 22.43 -9.20 -11.61
C THR A 7 22.23 -9.85 -10.23
N ASN A 8 23.11 -10.79 -9.86
CA ASN A 8 23.01 -11.49 -8.56
C ASN A 8 23.18 -10.57 -7.33
N SER A 9 23.63 -9.33 -7.50
CA SER A 9 23.71 -8.33 -6.44
C SER A 9 22.44 -7.48 -6.29
N THR A 10 21.41 -7.72 -7.13
CA THR A 10 20.16 -6.99 -7.03
C THR A 10 19.40 -7.32 -5.74
N PRO A 11 18.79 -6.31 -5.10
CA PRO A 11 18.09 -6.52 -3.86
C PRO A 11 16.83 -7.37 -4.08
N ILE A 12 16.58 -8.28 -3.14
CA ILE A 12 15.45 -9.22 -3.22
C ILE A 12 14.08 -8.52 -3.32
N SER A 13 13.97 -7.29 -2.81
CA SER A 13 12.79 -6.43 -2.91
C SER A 13 12.31 -6.18 -4.34
N MET A 14 13.20 -6.28 -5.34
CA MET A 14 12.83 -6.13 -6.75
C MET A 14 12.00 -7.32 -7.29
N PHE A 15 12.11 -8.49 -6.66
CA PHE A 15 11.42 -9.72 -7.06
C PHE A 15 10.12 -9.96 -6.28
N LEU A 16 9.84 -9.16 -5.25
CA LEU A 16 8.60 -9.24 -4.48
C LEU A 16 7.56 -8.33 -5.14
N PRO A 17 6.44 -8.88 -5.66
CA PRO A 17 5.43 -8.06 -6.32
C PRO A 17 4.77 -7.11 -5.31
N ALA A 18 5.01 -5.81 -5.44
CA ALA A 18 4.47 -4.78 -4.56
C ALA A 18 3.95 -3.60 -5.38
N ASN A 19 2.97 -2.87 -4.84
CA ASN A 19 2.39 -1.68 -5.49
C ASN A 19 3.32 -0.47 -5.47
N SER A 20 4.37 -0.49 -4.64
CA SER A 20 5.29 0.62 -4.44
C SER A 20 6.75 0.15 -4.42
N GLY A 21 7.68 1.09 -4.64
CA GLY A 21 9.11 0.82 -4.60
C GLY A 21 9.62 -0.10 -5.72
N GLN A 22 10.71 -0.84 -5.43
CA GLN A 22 11.38 -1.72 -6.40
C GLN A 22 10.55 -2.94 -6.80
N GLY A 23 9.61 -3.37 -5.95
CA GLY A 23 8.71 -4.50 -6.21
C GLY A 23 7.68 -4.25 -7.32
N SER A 24 7.49 -2.98 -7.71
CA SER A 24 6.68 -2.60 -8.88
C SER A 24 7.21 -3.20 -10.18
N CYS A 25 8.51 -3.45 -10.29
CA CYS A 25 9.12 -4.09 -11.46
C CYS A 25 8.63 -5.53 -11.65
N ALA A 26 8.59 -6.32 -10.56
CA ALA A 26 8.06 -7.69 -10.60
C ALA A 26 6.55 -7.71 -10.95
N LEU A 27 5.79 -6.78 -10.36
CA LEU A 27 4.36 -6.64 -10.66
C LEU A 27 4.12 -6.25 -12.13
N ALA A 28 4.87 -5.27 -12.64
CA ALA A 28 4.78 -4.83 -14.03
C ALA A 28 5.18 -5.94 -15.02
N LEU A 29 6.25 -6.69 -14.73
CA LEU A 29 6.65 -7.84 -15.55
C LEU A 29 5.56 -8.91 -15.58
N ASN A 30 4.98 -9.25 -14.43
CA ASN A 30 3.94 -10.26 -14.36
C ASN A 30 2.69 -9.81 -15.14
N ASN A 31 2.24 -8.57 -14.94
CA ASN A 31 1.12 -7.98 -15.68
C ASN A 31 1.39 -7.95 -17.18
N PHE A 32 2.61 -7.62 -17.60
CA PHE A 32 3.00 -7.63 -19.01
C PHE A 32 2.91 -9.03 -19.62
N LEU A 33 3.48 -10.04 -18.96
CA LEU A 33 3.45 -11.43 -19.44
C LEU A 33 2.03 -12.00 -19.50
N VAL A 34 1.20 -11.71 -18.48
CA VAL A 34 -0.22 -12.10 -18.44
C VAL A 34 -0.99 -11.42 -19.58
N THR A 35 -0.77 -10.13 -19.79
CA THR A 35 -1.41 -9.38 -20.88
C THR A 35 -0.99 -9.92 -22.23
N LEU A 36 0.30 -10.15 -22.45
CA LEU A 36 0.83 -10.71 -23.70
C LEU A 36 0.23 -12.08 -24.00
N HIS A 37 0.19 -12.99 -23.02
CA HIS A 37 -0.43 -14.30 -23.19
C HIS A 37 -1.93 -14.18 -23.53
N ASN A 38 -2.67 -13.38 -22.75
CA ASN A 38 -4.12 -13.22 -22.95
C ASN A 38 -4.46 -12.56 -24.30
N ASP A 39 -3.70 -11.54 -24.69
CA ASP A 39 -3.88 -10.85 -25.98
C ASP A 39 -3.56 -11.78 -27.14
N PHE A 40 -2.49 -12.57 -27.03
CA PHE A 40 -2.13 -13.55 -28.04
C PHE A 40 -3.22 -14.61 -28.22
N ILE A 41 -3.68 -15.23 -27.12
CA ILE A 41 -4.77 -16.22 -27.15
C ILE A 41 -6.07 -15.60 -27.70
N GLY A 42 -6.40 -14.37 -27.30
CA GLY A 42 -7.57 -13.66 -27.79
C GLY A 42 -7.53 -13.41 -29.30
N ARG A 43 -6.38 -12.96 -29.82
CA ARG A 43 -6.18 -12.76 -31.27
C ARG A 43 -6.27 -14.08 -32.04
N CYS A 44 -5.64 -15.14 -31.55
CA CYS A 44 -5.69 -16.44 -32.21
C CYS A 44 -7.11 -17.01 -32.25
N LYS A 45 -7.90 -16.88 -31.17
CA LYS A 45 -9.31 -17.30 -31.17
C LYS A 45 -10.15 -16.54 -32.20
N SER A 46 -9.95 -15.22 -32.30
CA SER A 46 -10.63 -14.38 -33.29
C SER A 46 -10.33 -14.84 -34.73
N LEU A 47 -9.06 -15.14 -35.03
CA LEU A 47 -8.64 -15.66 -36.34
C LEU A 47 -9.22 -17.05 -36.65
N LEU A 48 -9.30 -17.92 -35.63
CA LEU A 48 -9.81 -19.28 -35.75
C LEU A 48 -11.35 -19.35 -35.72
N LYS A 49 -12.05 -18.23 -35.50
CA LYS A 49 -13.51 -18.16 -35.31
C LYS A 49 -14.01 -19.16 -34.25
N ASP A 50 -13.23 -19.32 -33.19
CA ASP A 50 -13.56 -20.20 -32.08
C ASP A 50 -14.39 -19.44 -31.04
N GLU A 51 -15.71 -19.67 -31.03
CA GLU A 51 -16.68 -19.08 -30.09
C GLU A 51 -16.63 -19.69 -28.68
N SER A 52 -15.72 -20.65 -28.42
CA SER A 52 -15.59 -21.25 -27.09
C SER A 52 -15.11 -20.23 -26.06
N ARG A 53 -15.79 -20.17 -24.90
CA ARG A 53 -15.31 -19.38 -23.76
C ARG A 53 -14.02 -20.02 -23.23
N PRO A 54 -12.87 -19.29 -23.20
CA PRO A 54 -11.65 -19.82 -22.62
C PRO A 54 -11.87 -20.07 -21.13
N ALA A 55 -11.39 -21.21 -20.62
CA ALA A 55 -11.33 -21.44 -19.19
C ALA A 55 -10.44 -20.37 -18.54
N GLU A 56 -10.85 -19.84 -17.40
CA GLU A 56 -10.07 -18.87 -16.64
C GLU A 56 -9.34 -19.58 -15.50
N ILE A 57 -8.02 -19.35 -15.39
CA ILE A 57 -7.20 -19.99 -14.35
C ILE A 57 -6.50 -18.91 -13.51
N PRO A 58 -6.55 -19.00 -12.16
CA PRO A 58 -5.79 -18.14 -11.27
C PRO A 58 -4.27 -18.34 -11.43
N LEU A 59 -3.47 -17.29 -11.25
CA LEU A 59 -2.01 -17.38 -11.39
C LEU A 59 -1.38 -18.41 -10.45
N ALA A 60 -1.95 -18.61 -9.27
CA ALA A 60 -1.49 -19.58 -8.28
C ALA A 60 -1.52 -21.04 -8.78
N ASN A 61 -2.37 -21.35 -9.76
CA ASN A 61 -2.57 -22.71 -10.28
C ASN A 61 -1.97 -22.91 -11.68
N ILE A 62 -1.13 -21.98 -12.14
CA ILE A 62 -0.49 -22.08 -13.46
C ILE A 62 0.54 -23.20 -13.46
N THR A 63 0.51 -23.99 -14.53
CA THR A 63 1.55 -24.95 -14.87
C THR A 63 2.05 -24.65 -16.27
N LYS A 64 3.19 -25.24 -16.67
CA LYS A 64 3.76 -25.05 -18.02
C LYS A 64 2.77 -25.42 -19.14
N ALA A 65 1.83 -26.34 -18.89
CA ALA A 65 0.80 -26.75 -19.86
C ALA A 65 -0.25 -25.67 -20.13
N HIS A 66 -0.42 -24.71 -19.22
CA HIS A 66 -1.36 -23.59 -19.37
C HIS A 66 -0.76 -22.41 -20.12
N LEU A 67 0.56 -22.40 -20.33
CA LEU A 67 1.29 -21.31 -20.98
C LEU A 67 1.59 -21.61 -22.44
N VAL A 68 1.73 -20.56 -23.25
CA VAL A 68 2.31 -20.66 -24.59
C VAL A 68 3.84 -20.72 -24.43
N ALA A 69 4.35 -21.92 -24.18
CA ALA A 69 5.78 -22.18 -24.03
C ALA A 69 6.29 -23.05 -25.19
N TYR A 70 7.38 -22.62 -25.81
CA TYR A 70 8.02 -23.35 -26.91
C TYR A 70 9.53 -23.08 -26.94
N ASP A 71 10.27 -24.08 -27.39
CA ASP A 71 11.68 -23.98 -27.72
C ASP A 71 11.84 -23.81 -29.25
N PRO A 72 12.43 -22.70 -29.75
CA PRO A 72 12.59 -22.46 -31.18
C PRO A 72 13.31 -23.60 -31.93
N GLU A 73 14.32 -24.21 -31.30
CA GLU A 73 15.16 -25.24 -31.95
C GLU A 73 14.56 -26.63 -31.82
N LYS A 74 13.94 -26.94 -30.67
CA LYS A 74 13.40 -28.29 -30.41
C LYS A 74 11.96 -28.48 -30.85
N ASP A 75 11.17 -27.42 -30.83
CA ASP A 75 9.74 -27.52 -31.13
C ASP A 75 9.37 -26.92 -32.49
N PHE A 76 9.89 -25.72 -32.80
CA PHE A 76 9.55 -25.00 -34.03
C PHE A 76 10.34 -25.49 -35.25
N LEU A 77 11.66 -25.62 -35.14
CA LEU A 77 12.51 -26.01 -36.26
C LEU A 77 12.10 -27.38 -36.87
N PRO A 78 11.85 -28.45 -36.08
CA PRO A 78 11.42 -29.72 -36.66
C PRO A 78 10.03 -29.64 -37.28
N MET A 79 9.14 -28.79 -36.74
CA MET A 79 7.81 -28.57 -37.29
C MET A 79 7.87 -27.88 -38.66
N ILE A 80 8.74 -26.88 -38.81
CA ILE A 80 8.94 -26.21 -40.10
C ILE A 80 9.51 -27.18 -41.12
N LEU A 81 10.57 -27.92 -40.76
CA LEU A 81 11.24 -28.88 -41.66
C LEU A 81 10.31 -30.02 -42.12
N ALA A 82 9.38 -30.46 -41.27
CA ALA A 82 8.41 -31.51 -41.60
C ALA A 82 7.38 -31.07 -42.67
N HIS A 83 7.18 -29.77 -42.88
CA HIS A 83 6.28 -29.20 -43.88
C HIS A 83 7.02 -28.46 -45.01
N CYS A 84 8.31 -28.76 -45.18
CA CYS A 84 9.11 -28.38 -46.34
C CYS A 84 9.01 -29.47 -47.41
N ASP A 85 8.29 -29.19 -48.50
CA ASP A 85 8.24 -30.06 -49.65
C ASP A 85 9.34 -29.66 -50.65
N TYR A 86 10.24 -30.60 -50.94
CA TYR A 86 11.30 -30.42 -51.93
C TYR A 86 10.83 -30.97 -53.27
N SER A 87 10.71 -30.10 -54.28
CA SER A 87 10.37 -30.52 -55.64
C SER A 87 11.62 -30.44 -56.53
N LEU A 88 11.96 -31.57 -57.15
CA LEU A 88 13.07 -31.72 -58.09
C LEU A 88 12.50 -32.13 -59.45
N LYS A 89 12.52 -31.19 -60.42
CA LYS A 89 12.21 -31.48 -61.82
C LYS A 89 13.52 -31.65 -62.59
N VAL A 90 13.59 -32.67 -63.44
CA VAL A 90 14.81 -32.97 -64.23
C VAL A 90 15.11 -31.80 -65.15
N GLY A 91 16.18 -31.06 -64.85
CA GLY A 91 16.64 -29.90 -65.63
C GLY A 91 16.40 -28.52 -64.98
N GLU A 92 15.75 -28.44 -63.82
CA GLU A 92 15.51 -27.18 -63.07
C GLU A 92 16.18 -27.20 -61.68
N GLU A 93 16.38 -26.01 -61.09
CA GLU A 93 16.89 -25.86 -59.72
C GLU A 93 15.88 -26.38 -58.68
N THR A 94 16.38 -26.90 -57.55
CA THR A 94 15.56 -27.39 -56.43
C THR A 94 14.67 -26.27 -55.89
N THR A 95 13.36 -26.44 -56.00
CA THR A 95 12.39 -25.49 -55.42
C THR A 95 11.91 -26.02 -54.07
N VAL A 96 11.91 -25.14 -53.07
CA VAL A 96 11.42 -25.43 -51.71
C VAL A 96 10.04 -24.81 -51.58
N GLU A 97 9.01 -25.63 -51.42
CA GLU A 97 7.65 -25.18 -51.17
C GLU A 97 7.27 -25.46 -49.72
N PHE A 98 6.61 -24.51 -49.08
CA PHE A 98 6.17 -24.64 -47.69
C PHE A 98 4.65 -24.83 -47.63
N ASN A 99 4.23 -25.88 -46.94
CA ASN A 99 2.80 -26.09 -46.69
C ASN A 99 2.33 -25.26 -45.48
N TRP A 100 2.12 -23.96 -45.71
CA TRP A 100 1.69 -23.00 -44.69
C TRP A 100 0.40 -23.41 -43.97
N LYS A 101 -0.54 -24.04 -44.67
CA LYS A 101 -1.82 -24.47 -44.08
C LYS A 101 -1.64 -25.60 -43.07
N CYS A 102 -0.79 -26.57 -43.37
CA CYS A 102 -0.51 -27.67 -42.44
C CYS A 102 0.33 -27.19 -41.24
N LEU A 103 1.30 -26.31 -41.50
CA LEU A 103 2.13 -25.70 -40.46
C LEU A 103 1.29 -24.86 -39.49
N GLU A 104 0.39 -24.03 -40.01
CA GLU A 104 -0.55 -23.24 -39.21
C GLU A 104 -1.43 -24.12 -38.32
N ARG A 105 -2.03 -25.19 -38.86
CA ARG A 105 -2.85 -26.12 -38.07
C ARG A 105 -2.04 -26.78 -36.95
N GLN A 106 -0.84 -27.25 -37.24
CA GLN A 106 -0.01 -27.92 -36.25
C GLN A 106 0.46 -26.98 -35.14
N LEU A 107 0.77 -25.72 -35.48
CA LEU A 107 1.11 -24.68 -34.51
C LEU A 107 -0.09 -24.39 -33.59
N VAL A 108 -1.28 -24.23 -34.18
CA VAL A 108 -2.52 -24.01 -33.45
C VAL A 108 -2.83 -25.16 -32.51
N ASP A 109 -2.83 -26.40 -33.01
CA ASP A 109 -3.18 -27.57 -32.21
C ASP A 109 -2.18 -27.82 -31.07
N ARG A 110 -0.89 -27.54 -31.28
CA ARG A 110 0.16 -27.81 -30.28
C ARG A 110 0.29 -26.71 -29.22
N PHE A 111 0.22 -25.43 -29.62
CA PHE A 111 0.59 -24.31 -28.74
C PHE A 111 -0.58 -23.44 -28.29
N ILE A 112 -1.67 -23.40 -29.06
CA ILE A 112 -2.75 -22.44 -28.86
C ILE A 112 -4.01 -23.12 -28.34
N ARG A 113 -4.37 -24.27 -28.91
CA ARG A 113 -5.62 -24.96 -28.62
C ARG A 113 -5.66 -25.45 -27.18
N GLY A 114 -6.76 -25.18 -26.50
CA GLY A 114 -6.96 -25.56 -25.09
C GLY A 114 -6.21 -24.70 -24.08
N ARG A 115 -5.52 -23.63 -24.51
CA ARG A 115 -4.88 -22.70 -23.57
C ARG A 115 -5.93 -21.80 -22.87
N PRO A 116 -5.88 -21.70 -21.53
CA PRO A 116 -6.80 -20.87 -20.76
C PRO A 116 -6.42 -19.40 -20.83
N ARG A 117 -7.35 -18.54 -20.40
CA ARG A 117 -7.08 -17.14 -20.07
C ARG A 117 -6.57 -17.06 -18.63
N LEU A 118 -5.51 -16.30 -18.42
CA LEU A 118 -4.91 -16.11 -17.10
C LEU A 118 -5.61 -14.96 -16.38
N MET A 119 -6.01 -15.18 -15.12
CA MET A 119 -6.55 -14.09 -14.30
C MET A 119 -5.41 -13.17 -13.86
N SER A 120 -5.62 -11.85 -13.87
CA SER A 120 -4.58 -10.86 -13.53
C SER A 120 -4.33 -10.67 -12.03
N LEU A 121 -4.80 -11.59 -11.19
CA LEU A 121 -4.77 -11.43 -9.73
C LEU A 121 -3.44 -11.98 -9.20
N VAL A 122 -2.45 -11.10 -9.10
CA VAL A 122 -1.16 -11.39 -8.47
C VAL A 122 -1.30 -11.26 -6.96
N GLU A 123 -0.86 -12.26 -6.21
CA GLU A 123 -0.71 -12.11 -4.76
C GLU A 123 0.38 -11.08 -4.50
N LEU A 124 -0.01 -9.93 -3.97
CA LEU A 124 0.90 -8.84 -3.66
C LEU A 124 1.58 -9.10 -2.32
N PHE A 125 2.87 -8.85 -2.29
CA PHE A 125 3.59 -8.68 -1.04
C PHE A 125 3.22 -7.32 -0.45
N VAL A 126 2.56 -7.34 0.71
CA VAL A 126 2.20 -6.14 1.47
C VAL A 126 3.14 -6.05 2.65
N PHE A 127 3.94 -4.98 2.73
CA PHE A 127 4.76 -4.75 3.92
C PHE A 127 3.84 -4.44 5.11
N SER A 128 4.22 -4.87 6.32
CA SER A 128 3.43 -4.60 7.53
C SER A 128 3.12 -3.11 7.76
N LYS A 129 3.94 -2.22 7.21
CA LYS A 129 3.77 -0.76 7.26
C LYS A 129 2.70 -0.22 6.28
N ASP A 130 2.38 -0.98 5.25
CA ASP A 130 1.35 -0.68 4.23
C ASP A 130 -0.03 -1.24 4.62
N ILE A 131 -0.12 -1.97 5.75
CA ILE A 131 -1.37 -2.52 6.27
C ILE A 131 -2.28 -1.41 6.83
N CYS A 132 -1.71 -0.28 7.29
CA CYS A 132 -2.47 0.80 7.92
C CYS A 132 -2.65 1.98 6.97
N ASP A 133 -3.54 1.79 5.98
CA ASP A 133 -3.96 2.83 5.03
C ASP A 133 -5.41 3.25 5.27
N GLY A 134 -5.82 4.40 4.72
CA GLY A 134 -7.17 4.95 4.90
C GLY A 134 -8.31 3.99 4.52
N GLU A 135 -8.09 3.05 3.60
CA GLU A 135 -9.08 2.02 3.24
C GLU A 135 -9.23 0.93 4.30
N VAL A 136 -8.14 0.54 4.95
CA VAL A 136 -8.16 -0.49 6.00
C VAL A 136 -8.92 0.02 7.23
N PHE A 137 -8.71 1.29 7.59
CA PHE A 137 -9.47 1.93 8.66
C PHE A 137 -10.96 2.08 8.30
N LYS A 138 -11.27 2.34 7.03
CA LYS A 138 -12.67 2.37 6.55
C LYS A 138 -13.32 0.99 6.69
N ALA A 139 -12.65 -0.07 6.22
CA ALA A 139 -13.14 -1.44 6.33
C ALA A 139 -13.31 -1.88 7.80
N LEU A 140 -12.38 -1.49 8.66
CA LEU A 140 -12.46 -1.75 10.11
C LEU A 140 -13.66 -1.04 10.74
N LYS A 141 -13.86 0.26 10.47
CA LYS A 141 -14.99 1.05 11.00
C LYS A 141 -16.35 0.51 10.57
N GLN A 142 -16.43 -0.07 9.37
CA GLN A 142 -17.66 -0.72 8.88
C GLN A 142 -17.99 -2.00 9.64
N LYS A 143 -16.99 -2.70 10.19
CA LYS A 143 -17.17 -3.99 10.88
C LYS A 143 -17.22 -3.86 12.39
N ILE A 144 -16.46 -2.92 12.95
CA ILE A 144 -16.33 -2.68 14.40
C ILE A 144 -16.52 -1.18 14.63
N ARG A 145 -17.54 -0.83 15.43
CA ARG A 145 -17.74 0.55 15.88
C ARG A 145 -16.50 1.00 16.67
N GLN A 146 -15.81 2.02 16.17
CA GLN A 146 -14.62 2.58 16.82
C GLN A 146 -15.00 3.74 17.73
N GLU A 147 -14.43 3.77 18.92
CA GLU A 147 -14.66 4.80 19.95
C GLU A 147 -13.32 5.39 20.40
N GLU A 148 -13.34 6.67 20.80
CA GLU A 148 -12.14 7.33 21.30
C GLU A 148 -11.86 6.95 22.75
N LEU A 149 -10.60 6.69 23.07
CA LEU A 149 -10.16 6.54 24.46
C LEU A 149 -10.36 7.85 25.21
N THR A 150 -10.78 7.76 26.47
CA THR A 150 -10.87 8.95 27.32
C THR A 150 -9.48 9.51 27.62
N ARG A 151 -9.35 10.84 27.68
CA ARG A 151 -8.10 11.55 28.01
C ARG A 151 -7.34 10.98 29.22
N PRO A 152 -7.98 10.71 30.38
CA PRO A 152 -7.25 10.15 31.53
C PRO A 152 -6.63 8.78 31.25
N VAL A 153 -7.30 7.93 30.45
CA VAL A 153 -6.76 6.62 30.07
C VAL A 153 -5.59 6.80 29.09
N GLN A 154 -5.71 7.73 28.14
CA GLN A 154 -4.60 8.06 27.23
C GLN A 154 -3.35 8.47 28.02
N ASP A 155 -3.48 9.42 28.95
CA ASP A 155 -2.35 9.92 29.75
C ASP A 155 -1.72 8.82 30.61
N GLN A 156 -2.53 7.93 31.20
CA GLN A 156 -2.03 6.78 31.96
C GLN A 156 -1.22 5.81 31.10
N ILE A 157 -1.69 5.49 29.89
CA ILE A 157 -0.98 4.60 28.96
C ILE A 157 0.36 5.23 28.55
N LEU A 158 0.37 6.53 28.27
CA LEU A 158 1.59 7.23 27.88
C LEU A 158 2.62 7.31 29.01
N ASN A 159 2.17 7.51 30.26
CA ASN A 159 3.04 7.52 31.43
C ASN A 159 3.70 6.16 31.73
N GLU A 160 3.08 5.05 31.31
CA GLU A 160 3.66 3.71 31.43
C GLU A 160 4.65 3.41 30.29
N LEU A 161 4.36 3.90 29.08
CA LEU A 161 5.18 3.67 27.88
C LEU A 161 6.27 4.74 27.71
N ASN A 162 7.27 4.71 28.61
CA ASN A 162 8.34 5.72 28.62
C ASN A 162 9.48 5.45 27.62
N GLN A 163 9.55 4.27 27.00
CA GLN A 163 10.60 3.90 26.05
C GLN A 163 10.08 3.88 24.61
N LEU A 164 10.81 4.52 23.70
CA LEU A 164 10.48 4.53 22.26
C LEU A 164 10.44 3.13 21.65
N THR A 165 11.27 2.21 22.14
CA THR A 165 11.28 0.79 21.73
C THR A 165 9.96 0.11 22.07
N ASP A 166 9.42 0.36 23.27
CA ASP A 166 8.16 -0.22 23.71
C ASP A 166 7.00 0.32 22.88
N VAL A 167 6.96 1.64 22.63
CA VAL A 167 5.97 2.26 21.74
C VAL A 167 6.02 1.64 20.34
N CYS A 168 7.21 1.48 19.76
CA CYS A 168 7.37 0.89 18.44
C CYS A 168 6.91 -0.58 18.39
N ASP A 169 7.19 -1.38 19.41
CA ASP A 169 6.81 -2.79 19.44
C ASP A 169 5.30 -2.99 19.64
N VAL A 170 4.68 -2.15 20.47
CA VAL A 170 3.22 -2.13 20.62
C VAL A 170 2.58 -1.73 19.29
N LEU A 171 3.09 -0.70 18.62
CA LEU A 171 2.60 -0.27 17.30
C LEU A 171 2.66 -1.37 16.24
N LYS A 172 3.75 -2.15 16.19
CA LYS A 172 3.86 -3.31 15.28
C LYS A 172 2.77 -4.34 15.56
N SER A 173 2.51 -4.64 16.82
CA SER A 173 1.48 -5.59 17.23
C SER A 173 0.08 -5.09 16.85
N LEU A 174 -0.18 -3.79 17.05
CA LEU A 174 -1.43 -3.15 16.64
C LEU A 174 -1.61 -3.12 15.13
N HIS A 175 -0.55 -2.87 14.34
CA HIS A 175 -0.63 -2.91 12.87
C HIS A 175 -1.12 -4.28 12.37
N ILE A 176 -0.54 -5.35 12.92
CA ILE A 176 -0.91 -6.72 12.57
C ILE A 176 -2.39 -6.95 12.94
N ALA A 177 -2.79 -6.59 14.16
CA ALA A 177 -4.17 -6.76 14.61
C ALA A 177 -5.18 -5.97 13.76
N ILE A 178 -4.90 -4.71 13.44
CA ILE A 178 -5.75 -3.89 12.57
C ILE A 178 -5.90 -4.54 11.19
N GLY A 179 -4.82 -5.09 10.63
CA GLY A 179 -4.86 -5.84 9.37
C GLY A 179 -5.85 -7.00 9.40
N PHE A 180 -5.77 -7.85 10.43
CA PHE A 180 -6.69 -8.97 10.57
C PHE A 180 -8.13 -8.54 10.86
N LEU A 181 -8.34 -7.59 11.77
CA LEU A 181 -9.66 -7.09 12.14
C LEU A 181 -10.36 -6.39 10.98
N SER A 182 -9.62 -5.71 10.11
CA SER A 182 -10.19 -5.11 8.90
C SER A 182 -10.77 -6.16 7.94
N SER A 183 -10.22 -7.39 7.96
CA SER A 183 -10.64 -8.49 7.10
C SER A 183 -11.72 -9.35 7.76
N ALA A 184 -11.53 -9.74 9.01
CA ALA A 184 -12.42 -10.67 9.72
C ALA A 184 -13.52 -9.99 10.54
N GLY A 185 -13.33 -8.73 10.96
CA GLY A 185 -14.13 -8.12 12.01
C GLY A 185 -13.80 -8.69 13.39
N GLY A 186 -14.64 -8.39 14.39
CA GLY A 186 -14.46 -8.83 15.76
C GLY A 186 -15.52 -8.24 16.70
N ASP A 187 -15.60 -8.76 17.92
CA ASP A 187 -16.48 -8.22 18.95
C ASP A 187 -15.90 -6.90 19.48
N PRO A 188 -16.61 -5.75 19.38
CA PRO A 188 -16.13 -4.47 19.89
C PRO A 188 -15.69 -4.50 21.36
N SER A 189 -16.33 -5.32 22.19
CA SER A 189 -16.10 -5.41 23.63
C SER A 189 -14.91 -6.30 24.04
N MET A 190 -14.39 -7.10 23.11
CA MET A 190 -13.23 -7.97 23.36
C MET A 190 -11.98 -7.13 23.70
N SER A 191 -11.19 -7.59 24.67
CA SER A 191 -9.93 -6.91 25.01
C SER A 191 -8.93 -7.03 23.87
N ILE A 192 -8.18 -5.95 23.60
CA ILE A 192 -7.08 -5.99 22.62
C ILE A 192 -6.03 -7.02 23.07
N HIS A 193 -5.73 -7.10 24.37
CA HIS A 193 -4.77 -8.07 24.90
C HIS A 193 -5.20 -9.52 24.61
N GLU A 194 -6.47 -9.82 24.87
CA GLU A 194 -7.04 -11.15 24.59
C GLU A 194 -6.98 -11.48 23.09
N TYR A 195 -7.32 -10.52 22.22
CA TYR A 195 -7.24 -10.73 20.78
C TYR A 195 -5.81 -11.00 20.29
N LEU A 196 -4.81 -10.28 20.80
CA LEU A 196 -3.41 -10.46 20.41
C LEU A 196 -2.85 -11.83 20.83
N HIS A 197 -3.14 -12.29 22.05
CA HIS A 197 -2.58 -13.54 22.57
C HIS A 197 -3.44 -14.76 22.29
N SER A 198 -4.76 -14.68 22.41
CA SER A 198 -5.66 -15.81 22.18
C SER A 198 -6.08 -15.92 20.72
N GLY A 199 -6.33 -14.79 20.05
CA GLY A 199 -6.75 -14.75 18.65
C GLY A 199 -5.57 -14.92 17.68
N LEU A 200 -4.58 -14.03 17.78
CA LEU A 200 -3.43 -14.01 16.87
C LEU A 200 -2.26 -14.88 17.34
N LYS A 201 -2.32 -15.43 18.57
CA LYS A 201 -1.27 -16.28 19.15
C LYS A 201 0.11 -15.64 19.10
N MET A 202 0.18 -14.33 19.37
CA MET A 202 1.45 -13.62 19.46
C MET A 202 2.25 -14.12 20.68
N THR A 203 3.57 -14.18 20.54
CA THR A 203 4.49 -14.56 21.63
C THR A 203 4.35 -13.60 22.81
N LEU A 204 4.59 -14.06 24.05
CA LEU A 204 4.43 -13.20 25.25
C LEU A 204 5.23 -11.89 25.22
N GLY A 205 6.34 -11.83 24.48
CA GLY A 205 7.12 -10.60 24.31
C GLY A 205 6.53 -9.59 23.32
N ASN A 206 5.56 -10.01 22.50
CA ASN A 206 4.91 -9.21 21.47
C ASN A 206 3.45 -8.99 21.87
N GLY A 207 3.06 -7.73 22.10
CA GLY A 207 1.71 -7.41 22.55
C GLY A 207 1.64 -6.00 23.12
N LEU A 208 0.65 -5.77 23.97
CA LEU A 208 0.58 -4.55 24.78
C LEU A 208 1.66 -4.61 25.86
N LYS A 209 2.36 -3.51 26.08
CA LYS A 209 3.43 -3.38 27.11
C LYS A 209 3.01 -2.50 28.30
N SER A 210 1.73 -2.12 28.36
CA SER A 210 1.14 -1.29 29.42
C SER A 210 -0.02 -2.06 30.05
N GLY A 211 0.01 -2.24 31.36
CA GLY A 211 -1.06 -2.94 32.09
C GLY A 211 -2.38 -2.17 32.04
N ARG A 212 -2.32 -0.84 31.92
CA ARG A 212 -3.53 -0.01 31.72
C ARG A 212 -4.12 -0.18 30.34
N ALA A 213 -3.29 -0.30 29.31
CA ALA A 213 -3.77 -0.59 27.97
C ALA A 213 -4.47 -1.96 27.93
N GLU A 214 -3.97 -2.96 28.64
CA GLU A 214 -4.60 -4.29 28.70
C GLU A 214 -5.98 -4.28 29.39
N GLN A 215 -6.13 -3.45 30.42
CA GLN A 215 -7.36 -3.36 31.22
C GLN A 215 -8.45 -2.53 30.56
N PHE A 216 -8.10 -1.42 29.93
CA PHE A 216 -9.07 -0.42 29.43
C PHE A 216 -9.25 -0.42 27.91
N CYS A 217 -8.32 -1.00 27.14
CA CYS A 217 -8.42 -0.99 25.68
C CYS A 217 -9.12 -2.25 25.16
N GLN A 218 -10.22 -2.03 24.44
CA GLN A 218 -11.01 -3.04 23.74
C GLN A 218 -10.86 -2.87 22.22
N LEU A 219 -11.38 -3.80 21.43
CA LEU A 219 -11.29 -3.72 19.96
C LEU A 219 -11.96 -2.47 19.38
N GLN A 220 -12.96 -1.90 20.06
CA GLN A 220 -13.51 -0.58 19.70
C GLN A 220 -12.52 0.58 19.89
N HIS A 221 -11.49 0.43 20.73
CA HIS A 221 -10.50 1.47 21.02
C HIS A 221 -9.21 1.33 20.19
N ILE A 222 -9.09 0.29 19.33
CA ILE A 222 -7.82 -0.06 18.69
C ILE A 222 -7.28 1.05 17.79
N VAL A 223 -8.15 1.75 17.04
CA VAL A 223 -7.77 2.89 16.20
C VAL A 223 -7.30 4.06 17.05
N SER A 224 -7.99 4.34 18.16
CA SER A 224 -7.65 5.44 19.07
C SER A 224 -6.29 5.19 19.74
N LEU A 225 -6.05 3.95 20.20
CA LEU A 225 -4.78 3.54 20.79
C LEU A 225 -3.64 3.64 19.77
N TRP A 226 -3.87 3.15 18.54
CA TRP A 226 -2.88 3.23 17.49
C TRP A 226 -2.50 4.69 17.16
N LEU A 227 -3.47 5.58 17.07
CA LEU A 227 -3.23 7.00 16.79
C LEU A 227 -2.48 7.68 17.94
N LEU A 228 -2.83 7.35 19.19
CA LEU A 228 -2.16 7.86 20.39
C LEU A 228 -0.67 7.47 20.40
N LEU A 229 -0.37 6.20 20.17
CA LEU A 229 1.01 5.72 20.17
C LEU A 229 1.81 6.23 18.96
N SER A 230 1.15 6.38 17.82
CA SER A 230 1.77 7.00 16.63
C SER A 230 2.11 8.47 16.89
N LEU A 231 1.26 9.20 17.63
CA LEU A 231 1.50 10.57 18.02
C LEU A 231 2.72 10.69 18.94
N GLU A 232 2.79 9.84 19.98
CA GLU A 232 3.94 9.87 20.88
C GLU A 232 5.23 9.43 20.21
N ARG A 233 5.20 8.40 19.36
CA ARG A 233 6.35 8.03 18.52
C ARG A 233 6.83 9.25 17.71
N ALA A 234 5.91 9.95 17.04
CA ALA A 234 6.26 11.09 16.20
C ALA A 234 6.82 12.27 17.03
N ARG A 235 6.26 12.54 18.21
CA ARG A 235 6.78 13.56 19.14
C ARG A 235 8.19 13.23 19.62
N VAL A 236 8.42 12.00 20.10
CA VAL A 236 9.73 11.56 20.60
C VAL A 236 10.78 11.62 19.49
N LEU A 237 10.46 11.16 18.27
CA LEU A 237 11.38 11.24 17.13
C LEU A 237 11.71 12.69 16.76
N THR A 238 10.71 13.58 16.77
CA THR A 238 10.90 15.00 16.48
C THR A 238 11.82 15.67 17.52
N LYS A 239 11.68 15.32 18.81
CA LYS A 239 12.58 15.80 19.88
C LYS A 239 14.02 15.36 19.66
N HIS A 240 14.23 14.15 19.15
CA HIS A 240 15.55 13.62 18.81
C HIS A 240 16.06 14.08 17.44
N LYS A 241 15.37 15.01 16.76
CA LYS A 241 15.70 15.47 15.39
C LYS A 241 15.75 14.33 14.35
N GLN A 242 15.04 13.23 14.62
CA GLN A 242 14.85 12.14 13.68
C GLN A 242 13.57 12.39 12.87
N ASP A 243 13.48 11.81 11.67
CA ASP A 243 12.29 11.95 10.83
C ASP A 243 11.16 11.02 11.34
N PRO A 244 10.02 11.55 11.83
CA PRO A 244 8.88 10.75 12.26
C PRO A 244 8.06 10.18 11.10
N PHE A 245 8.25 10.68 9.87
CA PHE A 245 7.49 10.31 8.67
C PHE A 245 8.42 9.71 7.61
N ASP A 246 9.26 8.76 8.01
CA ASP A 246 10.18 8.02 7.15
C ASP A 246 9.45 7.33 5.98
N ASP A 247 8.20 6.93 6.19
CA ASP A 247 7.36 6.23 5.22
C ASP A 247 6.66 7.15 4.20
N VAL A 248 6.75 8.48 4.37
CA VAL A 248 6.06 9.46 3.52
C VAL A 248 7.05 10.10 2.52
N SER A 249 6.59 10.32 1.29
CA SER A 249 7.39 10.94 0.23
C SER A 249 8.02 12.27 0.64
N ASP A 250 9.29 12.49 0.29
CA ASP A 250 10.01 13.74 0.61
C ASP A 250 9.35 14.97 -0.05
N LYS A 251 8.51 14.77 -1.06
CA LYS A 251 7.73 15.84 -1.71
C LYS A 251 6.78 16.56 -0.73
N VAL A 252 6.29 15.88 0.33
CA VAL A 252 5.42 16.50 1.35
C VAL A 252 6.17 16.98 2.60
N LYS A 253 7.51 16.99 2.53
CA LYS A 253 8.41 17.46 3.58
C LYS A 253 9.04 18.81 3.23
N THR A 254 8.40 19.58 2.35
CA THR A 254 8.91 20.88 1.91
C THR A 254 8.94 21.87 3.07
N SER A 255 10.08 22.56 3.23
CA SER A 255 10.29 23.51 4.31
C SER A 255 9.44 24.77 4.15
N LEU A 256 8.72 25.14 5.22
CA LEU A 256 7.98 26.39 5.29
C LEU A 256 8.93 27.61 5.40
N HIS A 257 8.66 28.65 4.61
CA HIS A 257 9.34 29.93 4.71
C HIS A 257 8.98 30.67 6.01
N GLN A 258 9.82 31.61 6.46
CA GLN A 258 9.58 32.37 7.70
C GLN A 258 8.21 33.09 7.72
N LYS A 259 7.78 33.66 6.58
CA LYS A 259 6.46 34.28 6.45
C LYS A 259 5.34 33.26 6.65
N GLN A 260 5.41 32.11 5.97
CA GLN A 260 4.42 31.03 6.11
C GLN A 260 4.37 30.49 7.54
N LYS A 261 5.52 30.31 8.22
CA LYS A 261 5.57 29.91 9.63
C LYS A 261 4.88 30.92 10.54
N PHE A 262 5.07 32.22 10.30
CA PHE A 262 4.39 33.28 11.06
C PHE A 262 2.86 33.25 10.86
N HIS A 263 2.41 33.10 9.61
CA HIS A 263 0.98 33.01 9.29
C HIS A 263 0.36 31.73 9.88
N LEU A 264 1.03 30.58 9.78
CA LEU A 264 0.60 29.33 10.40
C LEU A 264 0.48 29.49 11.91
N ASN A 265 1.50 30.03 12.57
CA ASN A 265 1.48 30.22 14.02
C ASN A 265 0.35 31.13 14.49
N SER A 266 0.03 32.19 13.72
CA SER A 266 -1.10 33.07 13.99
C SER A 266 -2.44 32.33 13.85
N GLY A 267 -2.60 31.53 12.80
CA GLY A 267 -3.77 30.67 12.60
C GLY A 267 -3.97 29.66 13.73
N LEU A 268 -2.89 28.98 14.11
CA LEU A 268 -2.88 28.02 15.22
C LEU A 268 -3.22 28.64 16.58
N GLN A 269 -3.24 29.97 16.75
CA GLN A 269 -3.69 30.57 18.03
C GLN A 269 -5.21 30.54 18.18
N LYS A 270 -5.92 30.50 17.05
CA LYS A 270 -7.39 30.50 16.99
C LYS A 270 -7.98 29.09 16.98
N LEU A 271 -7.14 28.09 16.77
CA LEU A 271 -7.50 26.67 16.71
C LEU A 271 -7.14 25.92 17.99
N ASN A 272 -7.83 24.82 18.25
CA ASN A 272 -7.38 23.84 19.23
C ASN A 272 -6.15 23.08 18.68
N VAL A 273 -4.96 23.51 19.10
CA VAL A 273 -3.68 22.98 18.59
C VAL A 273 -3.55 21.47 18.86
N ASP A 274 -3.98 20.98 20.01
CA ASP A 274 -3.87 19.56 20.35
C ASP A 274 -4.75 18.68 19.46
N TYR A 275 -5.95 19.16 19.13
CA TYR A 275 -6.83 18.48 18.18
C TYR A 275 -6.27 18.55 16.76
N PHE A 276 -5.80 19.72 16.32
CA PHE A 276 -5.19 19.90 15.01
C PHE A 276 -3.97 18.99 14.80
N VAL A 277 -3.07 18.88 15.79
CA VAL A 277 -1.90 18.00 15.73
C VAL A 277 -2.29 16.54 15.55
N ARG A 278 -3.35 16.08 16.23
CA ARG A 278 -3.86 14.70 16.12
C ARG A 278 -4.46 14.42 14.74
N VAL A 279 -5.33 15.32 14.26
CA VAL A 279 -5.98 15.16 12.96
C VAL A 279 -4.96 15.26 11.83
N LEU A 280 -4.02 16.21 11.90
CA LEU A 280 -2.98 16.35 10.89
C LEU A 280 -2.01 15.15 10.89
N LEU A 281 -1.67 14.58 12.07
CA LEU A 281 -0.90 13.33 12.13
C LEU A 281 -1.63 12.20 11.41
N LYS A 282 -2.90 11.97 11.79
CA LYS A 282 -3.76 10.96 11.18
C LYS A 282 -3.82 11.14 9.66
N PHE A 283 -3.94 12.40 9.22
CA PHE A 283 -4.00 12.75 7.82
C PHE A 283 -2.70 12.40 7.08
N ILE A 284 -1.55 12.79 7.62
CA ILE A 284 -0.23 12.49 7.06
C ILE A 284 -0.03 10.96 6.96
N LEU A 285 -0.32 10.23 8.04
CA LEU A 285 -0.10 8.79 8.09
C LEU A 285 -1.03 8.00 7.16
N LEU A 286 -2.28 8.41 6.99
CA LEU A 286 -3.28 7.61 6.26
C LEU A 286 -3.43 8.01 4.79
N TYR A 287 -3.18 9.27 4.43
CA TYR A 287 -3.51 9.80 3.10
C TYR A 287 -2.31 10.38 2.34
N LEU A 288 -1.21 10.71 3.01
CA LEU A 288 -0.06 11.34 2.33
C LEU A 288 1.04 10.37 1.87
N LYS A 289 0.89 9.06 2.08
CA LYS A 289 1.84 8.05 1.58
C LYS A 289 1.95 8.05 0.05
N HIS A 290 0.84 8.24 -0.65
CA HIS A 290 0.75 8.14 -2.13
C HIS A 290 -0.02 9.32 -2.75
N VAL A 291 0.48 10.54 -2.57
CA VAL A 291 -0.13 11.74 -3.16
C VAL A 291 0.30 11.89 -4.62
N PRO A 292 -0.64 12.03 -5.58
CA PRO A 292 -0.31 12.39 -6.96
C PRO A 292 0.30 13.79 -7.03
N ASP A 293 1.26 13.99 -7.93
CA ASP A 293 2.02 15.24 -8.00
C ASP A 293 1.13 16.48 -8.19
N ASP A 294 0.03 16.34 -8.95
CA ASP A 294 -0.94 17.41 -9.18
C ASP A 294 -1.60 17.90 -7.87
N HIS A 295 -1.74 17.03 -6.86
CA HIS A 295 -2.38 17.37 -5.60
C HIS A 295 -1.44 18.05 -4.58
N LEU A 296 -0.13 18.05 -4.81
CA LEU A 296 0.86 18.60 -3.85
C LEU A 296 0.72 20.12 -3.66
N HIS A 297 0.26 20.82 -4.69
CA HIS A 297 0.16 22.28 -4.69
C HIS A 297 -1.19 22.81 -4.18
N PHE A 298 -2.13 21.94 -3.83
CA PHE A 298 -3.41 22.35 -3.28
C PHE A 298 -3.25 22.88 -1.85
N PRO A 299 -4.11 23.83 -1.42
CA PRO A 299 -4.18 24.27 -0.04
C PRO A 299 -4.42 23.08 0.91
N LEU A 300 -3.62 22.99 1.97
CA LEU A 300 -3.66 21.89 2.93
C LEU A 300 -5.03 21.80 3.63
N SER A 301 -5.63 22.95 3.99
CA SER A 301 -6.94 23.02 4.65
C SER A 301 -8.06 22.40 3.80
N GLN A 302 -8.18 22.83 2.55
CA GLN A 302 -9.17 22.31 1.61
C GLN A 302 -8.96 20.83 1.32
N TYR A 303 -7.70 20.39 1.18
CA TYR A 303 -7.39 19.00 0.89
C TYR A 303 -7.70 18.08 2.08
N ILE A 304 -7.44 18.55 3.31
CA ILE A 304 -7.83 17.85 4.54
C ILE A 304 -9.36 17.73 4.62
N ASN A 305 -10.09 18.84 4.45
CA ASN A 305 -11.55 18.84 4.51
C ASN A 305 -12.17 17.91 3.46
N ALA A 306 -11.75 18.03 2.20
CA ALA A 306 -12.26 17.18 1.13
C ALA A 306 -12.09 15.68 1.41
N LYS A 307 -10.96 15.27 2.03
CA LYS A 307 -10.70 13.86 2.36
C LYS A 307 -11.34 13.38 3.65
N LEU A 308 -11.58 14.28 4.60
CA LEU A 308 -12.25 13.98 5.88
C LEU A 308 -13.79 13.95 5.73
N GLU A 309 -14.35 14.88 4.95
CA GLU A 309 -15.79 14.96 4.62
C GLU A 309 -16.26 13.76 3.79
N GLU A 310 -15.45 13.29 2.83
CA GLU A 310 -15.74 12.10 2.01
C GLU A 310 -15.90 10.82 2.86
N LYS A 311 -15.41 10.83 4.12
CA LYS A 311 -15.27 9.62 4.95
C LYS A 311 -15.83 9.75 6.39
N GLU A 312 -16.73 10.69 6.65
CA GLU A 312 -17.40 10.89 7.95
C GLU A 312 -16.41 10.89 9.15
N CYS A 313 -15.29 11.60 9.03
CA CYS A 313 -14.31 11.69 10.09
C CYS A 313 -14.06 13.15 10.47
N ASP A 314 -14.05 13.42 11.79
CA ASP A 314 -13.36 14.51 12.46
C ASP A 314 -13.33 15.85 11.68
N VAL A 315 -14.41 16.63 11.76
CA VAL A 315 -14.40 18.00 11.19
C VAL A 315 -13.61 18.92 12.13
N ILE A 316 -12.72 19.74 11.56
CA ILE A 316 -12.09 20.84 12.30
C ILE A 316 -12.83 22.12 11.92
N ASP A 317 -13.61 22.65 12.86
CA ASP A 317 -14.30 23.93 12.68
C ASP A 317 -13.29 25.06 12.41
N GLY A 318 -13.50 25.81 11.33
CA GLY A 318 -12.67 26.95 10.96
C GLY A 318 -11.29 26.59 10.36
N LEU A 319 -11.07 25.35 9.92
CA LEU A 319 -9.79 24.96 9.32
C LEU A 319 -9.39 25.81 8.11
N GLU A 320 -10.34 26.07 7.22
CA GLU A 320 -10.14 26.91 6.03
C GLU A 320 -10.03 28.40 6.36
N GLU A 321 -10.63 28.84 7.46
CA GLU A 321 -10.58 30.25 7.91
C GLU A 321 -9.22 30.59 8.55
N TYR A 322 -8.66 29.64 9.31
CA TYR A 322 -7.50 29.90 10.15
C TYR A 322 -6.18 29.39 9.55
N ILE A 323 -6.21 28.40 8.65
CA ILE A 323 -4.99 27.94 7.97
C ILE A 323 -4.82 28.70 6.64
N PRO A 324 -3.69 29.39 6.44
CA PRO A 324 -3.42 30.12 5.21
C PRO A 324 -3.42 29.20 3.97
N GLU A 325 -4.01 29.68 2.87
CA GLU A 325 -4.01 28.99 1.56
C GLU A 325 -2.58 28.78 1.01
N ASP A 326 -1.64 29.62 1.42
CA ASP A 326 -0.21 29.51 1.08
C ASP A 326 0.44 28.23 1.63
N ILE A 327 -0.21 27.56 2.59
CA ILE A 327 0.24 26.28 3.15
C ILE A 327 -0.37 25.16 2.33
N LYS A 328 0.46 24.61 1.45
CA LYS A 328 0.09 23.53 0.54
C LYS A 328 0.32 22.14 1.14
N VAL A 329 -0.22 21.10 0.50
CA VAL A 329 -0.01 19.69 0.88
C VAL A 329 1.48 19.32 0.95
N GLU A 330 2.31 19.92 0.10
CA GLU A 330 3.76 19.73 0.12
C GLU A 330 4.45 20.16 1.44
N HIS A 331 3.77 20.96 2.27
CA HIS A 331 4.26 21.47 3.55
C HIS A 331 3.66 20.74 4.77
N ALA A 332 2.86 19.69 4.57
CA ALA A 332 2.07 19.06 5.63
C ALA A 332 2.93 18.59 6.83
N VAL A 333 4.07 17.97 6.57
CA VAL A 333 4.96 17.45 7.62
C VAL A 333 5.57 18.58 8.45
N GLU A 334 5.99 19.67 7.80
CA GLU A 334 6.57 20.81 8.51
C GLU A 334 5.51 21.63 9.25
N ALA A 335 4.29 21.74 8.71
CA ALA A 335 3.16 22.32 9.42
C ALA A 335 2.85 21.54 10.71
N TRP A 336 2.93 20.20 10.66
CA TRP A 336 2.75 19.34 11.82
C TRP A 336 3.84 19.54 12.88
N LYS A 337 5.11 19.63 12.48
CA LYS A 337 6.22 19.89 13.42
C LYS A 337 6.07 21.24 14.13
N VAL A 338 5.69 22.28 13.40
CA VAL A 338 5.43 23.63 13.98
C VAL A 338 4.26 23.57 14.96
N ALA A 339 3.17 22.90 14.62
CA ALA A 339 2.03 22.74 15.50
C ALA A 339 2.37 21.93 16.76
N CYS A 340 3.19 20.88 16.64
CA CYS A 340 3.67 20.09 17.77
C CYS A 340 4.50 20.92 18.74
N GLN A 341 5.48 21.68 18.25
CA GLN A 341 6.30 22.56 19.08
C GLN A 341 5.42 23.52 19.88
N LYS A 342 4.42 24.11 19.22
CA LYS A 342 3.49 25.04 19.86
C LYS A 342 2.60 24.40 20.91
N SER A 343 2.12 23.17 20.68
CA SER A 343 1.39 22.37 21.67
C SER A 343 2.26 22.10 22.90
N GLU A 344 3.52 21.70 22.69
CA GLU A 344 4.46 21.44 23.79
C GLU A 344 4.83 22.69 24.59
N ASP A 345 5.03 23.83 23.92
CA ASP A 345 5.28 25.12 24.58
C ASP A 345 4.10 25.55 25.46
N TYR A 346 2.88 25.34 25.00
CA TYR A 346 1.67 25.62 25.78
C TYR A 346 1.57 24.73 27.03
N HIS A 347 1.79 23.43 26.88
CA HIS A 347 1.76 22.46 27.99
C HIS A 347 2.93 22.62 28.98
N SER A 348 4.04 23.21 28.54
CA SER A 348 5.17 23.52 29.43
C SER A 348 4.87 24.77 30.26
N ARG A 349 4.30 25.82 29.66
CA ARG A 349 3.91 27.06 30.36
C ARG A 349 2.75 26.90 31.36
N MET A 350 1.90 25.88 31.17
CA MET A 350 0.80 25.57 32.10
C MET A 350 1.25 24.67 33.28
N ARG A 351 2.48 24.13 33.22
CA ARG A 351 3.08 23.30 34.27
C ARG A 351 4.07 24.07 35.17
N GLU A 352 4.47 25.26 34.75
CA GLU A 352 5.15 26.29 35.57
C GLU A 352 4.12 27.12 36.34
#